data_AF-A0A453SUK4-F1
#
_entry.id   AF-A0A453SUK4-F1
#
_cell.length_a   1.000
_cell.length_b   1.000
_cell.length_c   1.000
_cell.angle_alpha   90.00
_cell.angle_beta   90.00
_cell.angle_gamma   90.00
#
_symmetry.space_group_name_H-M   'P 1'
#
loop_
_entity.id
_entity.type
_entity.pdbx_description
1 polymer ?
#
loop_
_entity_poly.entity_id
_entity_poly.type
_entity_poly.pdbx_seq_one_letter_code
_entity_poly.pdbx_strand_id
1 'polypeptide(L)'
;GDPHLARLSLGAMTVGLPDSFSARSHPFSALEVIHLHCVRISDGTLRSLVAACPLLHTLDLRYCEGLYFISVAAAGARPRSLTVAQCGSDTEVFLADDASGLRSFHYSGAYMPAYRIPATTALADLYICFGGPERRGRRRNWLQLLTNLSNLTVLTLCSRVLRVRRSLHFMPSGLISILSYCLIDNFLRCYALQRLSAEARARLVATSAAPCKLLNLRELQLLMFALEIDNMNDIYCFLVTCCGPRLERLFVQVNTSCCIFHCMMTFVCVHC
;
A
#
# COMPACT_ATOMS: atom_id res chain seq x y z
N GLY A 1 22.22 5.56 25.74
CA GLY A 1 20.98 6.20 25.27
C GLY A 1 20.18 6.62 26.48
N ASP A 2 19.28 7.56 26.30
CA ASP A 2 18.34 7.95 27.34
C ASP A 2 17.35 6.79 27.57
N PRO A 3 17.25 6.23 28.79
CA PRO A 3 16.38 5.10 29.10
C PRO A 3 14.88 5.46 29.08
N HIS A 4 14.50 6.73 28.89
CA HIS A 4 13.10 7.17 28.83
C HIS A 4 12.65 7.61 27.43
N LEU A 5 13.56 7.63 26.46
CA LEU A 5 13.24 8.11 25.12
C LEU A 5 12.40 7.08 24.36
N ALA A 6 11.08 7.26 24.38
CA ALA A 6 10.14 6.39 23.68
C ALA A 6 9.99 6.70 22.18
N ARG A 7 10.24 7.96 21.77
CA ARG A 7 10.04 8.42 20.40
C ARG A 7 11.24 9.20 19.91
N LEU A 8 11.75 8.81 18.75
CA LEU A 8 12.82 9.52 18.04
C LEU A 8 12.30 10.00 16.70
N SER A 9 12.45 11.29 16.43
CA SER A 9 12.11 11.89 15.13
C SER A 9 13.30 12.70 14.64
N LEU A 10 13.88 12.30 13.51
CA LEU A 10 15.03 12.95 12.89
C LEU A 10 14.66 13.42 11.49
N GLY A 11 15.12 14.63 11.15
CA GLY A 11 14.77 15.31 9.92
C GLY A 11 15.96 15.99 9.26
N ALA A 12 16.05 15.95 7.93
CA ALA A 12 16.97 16.77 7.13
C ALA A 12 18.44 16.70 7.58
N MET A 13 18.93 15.50 7.88
CA MET A 13 20.29 15.30 8.42
C MET A 13 20.93 14.00 7.93
N THR A 14 22.23 13.84 8.17
CA THR A 14 22.94 12.58 7.94
C THR A 14 23.06 11.84 9.26
N VAL A 15 22.61 10.58 9.30
CA VAL A 15 22.66 9.72 10.47
C VAL A 15 23.69 8.62 10.25
N GLY A 16 24.68 8.59 11.13
CA GLY A 16 25.67 7.52 11.23
C GLY A 16 25.75 7.03 12.66
N LEU A 17 26.19 5.78 12.83
CA LEU A 17 26.54 5.23 14.14
C LEU A 17 28.07 5.11 14.21
N PRO A 18 28.69 5.40 15.35
CA PRO A 18 30.13 5.24 15.52
C PRO A 18 30.53 3.78 15.43
N ASP A 19 31.78 3.49 15.05
CA ASP A 19 32.29 2.12 14.92
C ASP A 19 32.22 1.30 16.22
N SER A 20 32.19 1.98 17.37
CA SER A 20 32.03 1.37 18.69
C SER A 20 30.58 1.01 19.04
N PHE A 21 29.60 1.33 18.18
CA PHE A 21 28.20 1.07 18.45
C PHE A 21 27.90 -0.43 18.47
N SER A 22 27.34 -0.91 19.57
CA SER A 22 26.86 -2.27 19.72
C SER A 22 25.35 -2.29 19.94
N ALA A 23 24.61 -2.87 18.99
CA ALA A 23 23.17 -3.07 19.16
C ALA A 23 22.83 -4.04 20.31
N ARG A 24 23.77 -4.92 20.69
CA ARG A 24 23.56 -5.96 21.72
C ARG A 24 23.40 -5.40 23.12
N SER A 25 23.90 -4.19 23.38
CA SER A 25 23.71 -3.51 24.66
C SER A 25 22.34 -2.87 24.80
N HIS A 26 21.45 -3.01 23.80
CA HIS A 26 20.11 -2.42 23.75
C HIS A 26 20.09 -0.96 24.25
N PRO A 27 20.92 -0.08 23.67
CA PRO A 27 21.13 1.28 24.18
C PRO A 27 19.87 2.16 24.15
N PHE A 28 18.82 1.70 23.46
CA PHE A 28 17.52 2.35 23.28
C PHE A 28 16.40 1.45 23.80
N SER A 29 16.49 1.05 25.08
CA SER A 29 15.61 0.05 25.70
C SER A 29 14.13 0.46 25.75
N ALA A 30 13.82 1.76 25.84
CA ALA A 30 12.45 2.28 25.88
C ALA A 30 11.90 2.73 24.52
N LEU A 31 12.71 2.64 23.45
CA LEU A 31 12.37 3.31 22.20
C LEU A 31 11.38 2.47 21.38
N GLU A 32 10.21 3.06 21.16
CA GLU A 32 9.03 2.41 20.58
C GLU A 32 8.76 2.88 19.14
N VAL A 33 9.11 4.14 18.84
CA VAL A 33 8.81 4.81 17.58
C VAL A 33 10.03 5.51 17.02
N ILE A 34 10.37 5.21 15.78
CA ILE A 34 11.40 5.91 15.00
C ILE A 34 10.77 6.51 13.76
N HIS A 35 10.90 7.83 13.60
CA HIS A 35 10.55 8.54 12.38
C HIS A 35 11.80 9.19 11.79
N LEU A 36 12.13 8.85 10.55
CA LEU A 36 13.22 9.45 9.79
C LEU A 36 12.63 10.12 8.53
N HIS A 37 12.89 11.41 8.37
CA HIS A 37 12.37 12.20 7.25
C HIS A 37 13.48 12.99 6.55
N CYS A 38 13.69 12.80 5.25
CA CYS A 38 14.80 13.44 4.51
C CYS A 38 16.16 13.16 5.16
N VAL A 39 16.39 11.93 5.61
CA VAL A 39 17.62 11.53 6.33
C VAL A 39 18.53 10.72 5.42
N ARG A 40 19.83 11.05 5.38
CA ARG A 40 20.83 10.18 4.74
C ARG A 40 21.32 9.14 5.75
N ILE A 41 21.07 7.85 5.46
CA ILE A 41 21.36 6.73 6.35
C ILE A 41 21.72 5.48 5.51
N SER A 42 22.72 4.73 5.94
CA SER A 42 23.10 3.47 5.28
C SER A 42 22.31 2.27 5.81
N ASP A 43 22.20 1.22 5.01
CA ASP A 43 21.53 -0.04 5.38
C ASP A 43 22.06 -0.64 6.70
N GLY A 44 23.39 -0.60 6.89
CA GLY A 44 24.04 -1.10 8.09
C GLY A 44 23.70 -0.29 9.34
N THR A 45 23.64 1.03 9.20
CA THR A 45 23.23 1.95 10.28
C THR A 45 21.78 1.71 10.67
N LEU A 46 20.88 1.62 9.69
CA LEU A 46 19.46 1.35 9.94
C LEU A 46 19.26 0.00 10.63
N ARG A 47 19.91 -1.05 10.14
CA ARG A 47 19.85 -2.40 10.75
C ARG A 47 20.31 -2.38 12.21
N SER A 48 21.41 -1.68 12.48
CA SER A 48 21.97 -1.59 13.83
C SER A 48 21.07 -0.78 14.77
N LEU A 49 20.48 0.32 14.27
CA LEU A 49 19.52 1.14 15.00
C LEU A 49 18.27 0.33 15.37
N VAL A 50 17.70 -0.40 14.42
CA VAL A 50 16.53 -1.26 14.64
C VAL A 50 16.84 -2.40 15.61
N ALA A 51 18.00 -3.05 15.49
CA ALA A 51 18.43 -4.12 16.40
C ALA A 51 18.66 -3.63 17.84
N ALA A 52 18.97 -2.34 18.02
CA ALA A 52 19.22 -1.73 19.32
C ALA A 52 17.95 -1.36 20.10
N CYS A 53 16.76 -1.44 19.48
CA CYS A 53 15.49 -1.00 20.03
C CYS A 53 14.57 -2.19 20.29
N PRO A 54 14.57 -2.78 21.51
CA PRO A 54 13.81 -4.00 21.78
C PRO A 54 12.29 -3.80 21.81
N LEU A 55 11.79 -2.58 22.03
CA LEU A 55 10.36 -2.27 22.09
C LEU A 55 9.82 -1.62 20.80
N LEU A 56 10.65 -1.54 19.76
CA LEU A 56 10.28 -0.83 18.53
C LEU A 56 9.08 -1.48 17.86
N HIS A 57 7.99 -0.73 17.76
CA HIS A 57 6.78 -1.17 17.08
C HIS A 57 6.44 -0.31 15.86
N THR A 58 6.99 0.90 15.73
CA THR A 58 6.76 1.79 14.57
C THR A 58 8.09 2.26 13.98
N LEU A 59 8.27 2.02 12.68
CA LEU A 59 9.38 2.54 11.89
C LEU A 59 8.84 3.28 10.67
N ASP A 60 9.06 4.59 10.60
CA ASP A 60 8.68 5.43 9.48
C ASP A 60 9.92 6.01 8.80
N LEU A 61 10.13 5.63 7.54
CA LEU A 61 11.24 6.06 6.70
C LEU A 61 10.68 6.81 5.50
N ARG A 62 10.91 8.13 5.43
CA ARG A 62 10.44 8.97 4.32
C ARG A 62 11.57 9.78 3.73
N TYR A 63 11.68 9.77 2.41
CA TYR A 63 12.69 10.52 1.67
C TYR A 63 14.12 10.23 2.18
N CYS A 64 14.36 9.02 2.69
CA CYS A 64 15.66 8.65 3.19
C CYS A 64 16.60 8.31 2.02
N GLU A 65 17.84 8.79 2.06
CA GLU A 65 18.85 8.51 1.02
C GLU A 65 19.92 7.56 1.55
N GLY A 66 20.55 6.79 0.66
CA GLY A 66 21.60 5.83 1.03
C GLY A 66 21.08 4.46 1.45
N LEU A 67 19.77 4.24 1.38
CA LEU A 67 19.12 2.96 1.63
C LEU A 67 18.94 2.19 0.30
N TYR A 68 19.59 1.04 0.21
CA TYR A 68 19.47 0.12 -0.93
C TYR A 68 18.69 -1.14 -0.53
N PHE A 69 18.92 -1.64 0.68
CA PHE A 69 18.29 -2.85 1.20
C PHE A 69 17.69 -2.62 2.58
N ILE A 70 16.37 -2.42 2.62
CA ILE A 70 15.63 -2.25 3.87
C ILE A 70 15.18 -3.62 4.35
N SER A 71 15.76 -4.07 5.47
CA SER A 71 15.38 -5.29 6.17
C SER A 71 15.05 -5.00 7.63
N VAL A 72 13.88 -5.44 8.05
CA VAL A 72 13.44 -5.39 9.47
C VAL A 72 13.64 -6.71 10.20
N ALA A 73 14.33 -7.68 9.59
CA ALA A 73 14.56 -9.00 10.20
C ALA A 73 15.29 -8.89 11.56
N ALA A 74 16.18 -7.91 11.71
CA ALA A 74 16.89 -7.65 12.95
C ALA A 74 15.99 -7.18 14.11
N ALA A 75 14.77 -6.71 13.82
CA ALA A 75 13.76 -6.40 14.83
C ALA A 75 13.03 -7.65 15.35
N GLY A 76 13.13 -8.79 14.65
CA GLY A 76 12.27 -9.96 14.83
C GLY A 76 10.78 -9.65 14.57
N ALA A 77 9.88 -10.41 15.19
CA ALA A 77 8.42 -10.28 15.04
C ALA A 77 7.80 -9.08 15.78
N ARG A 78 8.57 -8.02 16.05
CA ARG A 78 8.19 -6.89 16.91
C ARG A 78 7.55 -5.69 16.19
N PRO A 79 8.01 -5.27 14.99
CA PRO A 79 7.46 -4.08 14.36
C PRO A 79 6.01 -4.35 13.95
N ARG A 80 5.11 -3.47 14.41
CA ARG A 80 3.69 -3.49 14.09
C ARG A 80 3.36 -2.62 12.89
N SER A 81 4.11 -1.54 12.69
CA SER A 81 3.92 -0.58 11.61
C SER A 81 5.25 -0.26 10.93
N LEU A 82 5.29 -0.43 9.60
CA LEU A 82 6.43 -0.07 8.77
C LEU A 82 5.97 0.84 7.63
N THR A 83 6.58 2.02 7.55
CA THR A 83 6.37 2.95 6.45
C THR A 83 7.70 3.17 5.73
N VAL A 84 7.70 3.00 4.40
CA VAL A 84 8.83 3.28 3.51
C VAL A 84 8.30 4.09 2.34
N ALA A 85 8.68 5.37 2.28
CA ALA A 85 8.14 6.32 1.34
C ALA A 85 9.27 7.11 0.65
N GLN A 86 9.40 6.99 -0.68
CA GLN A 86 10.32 7.77 -1.51
C GLN A 86 11.81 7.65 -1.10
N CYS A 87 12.26 6.49 -0.60
CA CYS A 87 13.64 6.30 -0.12
C CYS A 87 14.71 6.04 -1.22
N GLY A 88 14.39 6.29 -2.50
CA GLY A 88 15.28 6.02 -3.64
C GLY A 88 14.65 5.13 -4.70
N SER A 89 15.19 5.16 -5.93
CA SER A 89 14.69 4.36 -7.06
C SER A 89 15.13 2.90 -7.02
N ASP A 90 16.27 2.64 -6.39
CA ASP A 90 16.90 1.32 -6.31
C ASP A 90 16.71 0.68 -4.93
N THR A 91 15.89 1.30 -4.07
CA THR A 91 15.60 0.80 -2.73
C THR A 91 14.71 -0.42 -2.79
N GLU A 92 15.26 -1.52 -2.31
CA GLU A 92 14.63 -2.81 -2.21
C GLU A 92 14.20 -3.07 -0.76
N VAL A 93 12.90 -3.32 -0.56
CA VAL A 93 12.36 -3.71 0.74
C VAL A 93 12.24 -5.23 0.78
N PHE A 94 12.79 -5.85 1.82
CA PHE A 94 12.69 -7.29 2.07
C PHE A 94 12.08 -7.52 3.46
N LEU A 95 10.83 -7.98 3.45
CA LEU A 95 10.13 -8.42 4.63
C LEU A 95 10.21 -9.96 4.65
N ALA A 96 11.13 -10.49 5.44
CA ALA A 96 11.26 -11.94 5.64
C ALA A 96 10.02 -12.51 6.36
N ASP A 97 9.89 -13.84 6.40
CA ASP A 97 8.86 -14.55 7.19
C ASP A 97 8.88 -14.17 8.70
N ASP A 98 9.99 -13.60 9.17
CA ASP A 98 10.18 -13.09 10.54
C ASP A 98 9.36 -11.82 10.86
N ALA A 99 8.81 -11.14 9.85
CA ALA A 99 7.92 -9.98 10.03
C ALA A 99 6.47 -10.39 10.38
N SER A 100 6.28 -11.55 11.01
CA SER A 100 4.98 -12.13 11.35
C SER A 100 4.11 -11.24 12.26
N GLY A 101 4.69 -10.30 12.99
CA GLY A 101 3.99 -9.33 13.83
C GLY A 101 3.50 -8.06 13.13
N LEU A 102 3.84 -7.86 11.85
CA LEU A 102 3.52 -6.64 11.12
C LEU A 102 2.01 -6.54 10.84
N ARG A 103 1.39 -5.44 11.29
CA ARG A 103 -0.05 -5.16 11.16
C ARG A 103 -0.35 -4.12 10.09
N SER A 104 0.53 -3.14 9.93
CA SER A 104 0.42 -2.08 8.94
C SER A 104 1.71 -1.99 8.12
N PHE A 105 1.57 -2.01 6.79
CA PHE A 105 2.69 -1.84 5.88
C PHE A 105 2.36 -0.79 4.81
N HIS A 106 3.14 0.29 4.80
CA HIS A 106 2.96 1.41 3.90
C HIS A 106 4.20 1.57 3.02
N TYR A 107 4.05 1.32 1.72
CA TYR A 107 5.12 1.47 0.76
C TYR A 107 4.75 2.46 -0.34
N SER A 108 5.62 3.45 -0.55
CA SER A 108 5.58 4.30 -1.74
C SER A 108 6.96 4.48 -2.35
N GLY A 109 7.11 4.21 -3.64
CA GLY A 109 8.43 4.24 -4.27
C GLY A 109 8.47 3.57 -5.63
N ALA A 110 9.62 3.07 -6.02
CA ALA A 110 9.78 2.32 -7.26
C ALA A 110 8.94 1.03 -7.28
N TYR A 111 8.91 0.34 -8.43
CA TYR A 111 8.17 -0.92 -8.52
C TYR A 111 8.78 -1.97 -7.59
N MET A 112 7.97 -2.48 -6.67
CA MET A 112 8.30 -3.65 -5.84
C MET A 112 7.55 -4.88 -6.37
N PRO A 113 8.14 -6.08 -6.36
CA PRO A 113 7.41 -7.31 -6.62
C PRO A 113 6.50 -7.70 -5.43
N ALA A 114 5.27 -8.16 -5.69
CA ALA A 114 4.30 -8.50 -4.64
C ALA A 114 4.72 -9.65 -3.70
N TYR A 115 5.55 -10.59 -4.15
CA TYR A 115 6.04 -11.68 -3.31
C TYR A 115 6.96 -11.21 -2.17
N ARG A 116 7.35 -9.93 -2.16
CA ARG A 116 8.12 -9.32 -1.07
C ARG A 116 7.24 -8.80 0.07
N ILE A 117 5.91 -8.78 -0.13
CA ILE A 117 4.98 -8.55 0.96
C ILE A 117 4.85 -9.87 1.71
N PRO A 118 5.04 -9.87 3.03
CA PRO A 118 4.98 -11.09 3.79
C PRO A 118 3.51 -11.52 3.84
N ALA A 119 3.23 -12.76 3.45
CA ALA A 119 1.90 -13.34 3.48
C ALA A 119 1.52 -13.73 4.92
N THR A 120 1.61 -12.77 5.85
CA THR A 120 1.34 -13.01 7.27
C THR A 120 -0.14 -12.89 7.54
N THR A 121 -0.61 -13.65 8.52
CA THR A 121 -1.97 -13.54 9.02
C THR A 121 -2.18 -12.27 9.87
N ALA A 122 -1.13 -11.54 10.26
CA ALA A 122 -1.29 -10.35 11.11
C ALA A 122 -1.56 -9.06 10.33
N LEU A 123 -1.30 -9.02 9.02
CA LEU A 123 -1.37 -7.80 8.22
C LEU A 123 -2.83 -7.37 8.02
N ALA A 124 -3.22 -6.28 8.66
CA ALA A 124 -4.57 -5.73 8.64
C ALA A 124 -4.69 -4.49 7.75
N ASP A 125 -3.59 -3.76 7.54
CA ASP A 125 -3.54 -2.52 6.76
C ASP A 125 -2.36 -2.56 5.77
N LEU A 126 -2.65 -2.30 4.51
CA LEU A 126 -1.68 -2.31 3.42
C LEU A 126 -1.87 -1.11 2.51
N TYR A 127 -0.85 -0.27 2.43
CA TYR A 127 -0.77 0.84 1.48
C TYR A 127 0.36 0.58 0.49
N ILE A 128 0.07 0.55 -0.80
CA ILE A 128 1.06 0.40 -1.87
C ILE A 128 0.84 1.46 -2.96
N CYS A 129 1.85 2.29 -3.18
CA CYS A 129 1.82 3.32 -4.22
C CYS A 129 3.13 3.41 -5.01
N PHE A 130 3.14 2.94 -6.25
CA PHE A 130 4.30 3.03 -7.13
C PHE A 130 4.41 4.38 -7.83
N GLY A 131 5.59 5.02 -7.74
CA GLY A 131 6.02 6.19 -8.49
C GLY A 131 7.05 5.87 -9.59
N GLY A 132 7.38 6.85 -10.42
CA GLY A 132 8.44 6.75 -11.46
C GLY A 132 7.97 6.26 -12.84
N PRO A 133 8.71 6.51 -13.93
CA PRO A 133 8.30 6.13 -15.30
C PRO A 133 8.11 4.61 -15.42
N GLU A 134 7.07 4.19 -16.16
CA GLU A 134 6.74 2.77 -16.28
C GLU A 134 7.89 1.98 -16.93
N ARG A 135 8.54 1.10 -16.17
CA ARG A 135 9.39 0.06 -16.76
C ARG A 135 8.47 -0.99 -17.39
N ARG A 136 8.20 -0.81 -18.69
CA ARG A 136 7.40 -1.71 -19.52
C ARG A 136 7.85 -3.17 -19.29
N GLY A 137 6.91 -4.03 -18.92
CA GLY A 137 7.08 -5.49 -19.08
C GLY A 137 7.21 -6.34 -17.80
N ARG A 138 7.20 -5.77 -16.58
CA ARG A 138 7.45 -6.58 -15.36
C ARG A 138 6.39 -6.56 -14.26
N ARG A 139 5.15 -6.12 -14.54
CA ARG A 139 4.05 -6.28 -13.58
C ARG A 139 3.47 -7.70 -13.70
N ARG A 140 4.01 -8.63 -12.90
CA ARG A 140 3.28 -9.86 -12.54
C ARG A 140 2.04 -9.45 -11.73
N ASN A 141 0.94 -10.19 -11.87
CA ASN A 141 -0.37 -9.88 -11.29
C ASN A 141 -0.29 -9.66 -9.77
N TRP A 142 -0.09 -8.40 -9.36
CA TRP A 142 -0.12 -7.96 -7.96
C TRP A 142 -1.41 -8.44 -7.28
N LEU A 143 -2.52 -8.45 -8.04
CA LEU A 143 -3.82 -8.96 -7.59
C LEU A 143 -3.78 -10.43 -7.15
N GLN A 144 -3.16 -11.33 -7.92
CA GLN A 144 -3.12 -12.75 -7.54
C GLN A 144 -2.35 -12.98 -6.24
N LEU A 145 -1.35 -12.14 -5.95
CA LEU A 145 -0.52 -12.28 -4.74
C LEU A 145 -1.16 -11.60 -3.52
N LEU A 146 -1.87 -10.47 -3.72
CA LEU A 146 -2.70 -9.86 -2.67
C LEU A 146 -3.78 -10.80 -2.16
N THR A 147 -4.25 -11.71 -3.02
CA THR A 147 -5.35 -12.59 -2.67
C THR A 147 -5.04 -13.66 -1.61
N ASN A 148 -3.78 -13.77 -1.17
CA ASN A 148 -3.40 -14.60 -0.03
C ASN A 148 -3.52 -13.86 1.32
N LEU A 149 -3.90 -12.57 1.32
CA LEU A 149 -3.99 -11.72 2.52
C LEU A 149 -5.42 -11.67 3.07
N SER A 150 -5.89 -12.78 3.64
CA SER A 150 -7.28 -12.92 4.11
C SER A 150 -7.67 -12.02 5.29
N ASN A 151 -6.69 -11.58 6.10
CA ASN A 151 -6.91 -10.77 7.29
C ASN A 151 -6.84 -9.25 7.03
N LEU A 152 -6.62 -8.87 5.77
CA LEU A 152 -6.57 -7.47 5.40
C LEU A 152 -7.94 -6.81 5.59
N THR A 153 -7.94 -5.67 6.31
CA THR A 153 -9.15 -4.87 6.59
C THR A 153 -9.16 -3.57 5.80
N VAL A 154 -8.00 -2.95 5.61
CA VAL A 154 -7.80 -1.70 4.87
C VAL A 154 -6.77 -1.93 3.77
N LEU A 155 -7.13 -1.58 2.54
CA LEU A 155 -6.27 -1.68 1.37
C LEU A 155 -6.21 -0.34 0.64
N THR A 156 -5.02 0.23 0.49
CA THR A 156 -4.80 1.43 -0.33
C THR A 156 -3.88 1.12 -1.51
N LEU A 157 -4.38 1.29 -2.73
CA LEU A 157 -3.64 1.02 -3.97
C LEU A 157 -3.67 2.22 -4.91
N CYS A 158 -2.55 2.51 -5.58
CA CYS A 158 -2.56 3.48 -6.67
C CYS A 158 -2.89 2.85 -8.04
N SER A 159 -3.32 3.67 -9.01
CA SER A 159 -3.76 3.21 -10.34
C SER A 159 -2.70 2.39 -11.08
N ARG A 160 -1.42 2.62 -10.77
CA ARG A 160 -0.30 1.86 -11.34
C ARG A 160 -0.21 0.44 -10.80
N VAL A 161 -0.62 0.19 -9.55
CA VAL A 161 -0.64 -1.15 -8.96
C VAL A 161 -1.79 -1.97 -9.52
N LEU A 162 -2.95 -1.34 -9.73
CA LEU A 162 -4.17 -1.99 -10.19
C LEU A 162 -4.09 -2.51 -11.63
N ARG A 163 -3.16 -2.05 -12.46
CA ARG A 163 -3.06 -2.45 -13.88
C ARG A 163 -2.97 -3.97 -14.04
N VAL A 164 -4.06 -4.59 -14.49
CA VAL A 164 -4.14 -6.03 -14.76
C VAL A 164 -3.77 -6.26 -16.22
N ARG A 165 -2.60 -6.84 -16.49
CA ARG A 165 -2.24 -7.14 -17.89
C ARG A 165 -3.18 -8.22 -18.44
N ARG A 166 -3.97 -7.82 -19.43
CA ARG A 166 -4.76 -8.66 -20.34
C ARG A 166 -5.82 -9.52 -19.64
N SER A 167 -6.99 -8.93 -19.42
CA SER A 167 -8.22 -9.61 -19.80
C SER A 167 -9.01 -8.68 -20.69
N LEU A 168 -8.85 -8.88 -22.01
CA LEU A 168 -9.77 -8.36 -23.00
C LEU A 168 -11.18 -8.86 -22.62
N HIS A 169 -12.15 -7.94 -22.53
CA HIS A 169 -13.59 -8.21 -22.44
C HIS A 169 -14.15 -8.81 -21.13
N PHE A 170 -14.00 -8.14 -19.99
CA PHE A 170 -14.87 -8.42 -18.83
C PHE A 170 -15.93 -7.35 -18.54
N MET A 171 -15.68 -6.10 -18.96
CA MET A 171 -16.72 -5.08 -18.92
C MET A 171 -17.80 -5.33 -19.97
N PRO A 172 -19.08 -5.35 -19.59
CA PRO A 172 -20.17 -5.42 -20.55
C PRO A 172 -20.10 -4.21 -21.49
N SER A 173 -20.32 -4.43 -22.79
CA SER A 173 -20.23 -3.41 -23.85
C SER A 173 -21.09 -2.18 -23.58
N GLY A 174 -22.23 -2.35 -22.90
CA GLY A 174 -23.08 -1.25 -22.44
C GLY A 174 -22.37 -0.31 -21.46
N LEU A 175 -21.56 -0.84 -20.55
CA LEU A 175 -20.79 -0.01 -19.61
C LEU A 175 -19.68 0.77 -20.33
N ILE A 176 -19.03 0.14 -21.31
CA ILE A 176 -17.98 0.79 -22.12
C ILE A 176 -18.54 2.01 -22.87
N SER A 177 -19.73 1.90 -23.47
CA SER A 177 -20.34 3.03 -24.17
C SER A 177 -20.70 4.16 -23.19
N ILE A 178 -21.30 3.84 -22.04
CA ILE A 178 -21.63 4.82 -20.99
C ILE A 178 -20.37 5.52 -20.48
N LEU A 179 -19.29 4.76 -20.24
CA LEU A 179 -18.01 5.29 -19.77
C LEU A 179 -17.31 6.18 -20.80
N SER A 180 -17.41 5.86 -22.10
CA SER A 180 -16.89 6.70 -23.20
C SER A 180 -17.57 8.06 -23.26
N TYR A 181 -18.87 8.16 -22.96
CA TYR A 181 -19.57 9.45 -22.84
C TYR A 181 -19.29 10.16 -21.49
N CYS A 182 -19.01 9.40 -20.43
CA CYS A 182 -18.79 9.93 -19.08
C CYS A 182 -17.41 10.56 -18.83
N LEU A 183 -16.43 10.34 -19.71
CA LEU A 183 -15.06 10.83 -19.51
C LEU A 183 -14.84 12.32 -19.84
N ILE A 184 -15.88 12.99 -20.34
CA ILE A 184 -15.87 14.37 -20.84
C ILE A 184 -16.06 15.39 -19.69
N ASP A 185 -16.68 15.00 -18.57
CA ASP A 185 -16.98 15.88 -17.43
C ASP A 185 -16.66 15.19 -16.08
N ASN A 186 -16.15 15.94 -15.12
CA ASN A 186 -15.84 15.46 -13.77
C ASN A 186 -17.07 14.95 -13.01
N PHE A 187 -18.27 15.50 -13.30
CA PHE A 187 -19.52 15.03 -12.70
C PHE A 187 -19.90 13.62 -13.18
N LEU A 188 -19.64 13.32 -14.46
CA LEU A 188 -19.93 12.01 -15.05
C LEU A 188 -18.92 10.92 -14.62
N ARG A 189 -17.68 11.29 -14.24
CA ARG A 189 -16.69 10.34 -13.70
C ARG A 189 -17.11 9.71 -12.38
N CYS A 190 -17.79 10.47 -11.51
CA CYS A 190 -18.32 9.95 -10.24
C CYS A 190 -19.49 9.00 -10.49
N TYR A 191 -20.40 9.36 -11.40
CA TYR A 191 -21.54 8.53 -11.80
C TYR A 191 -21.09 7.19 -12.45
N ALA A 192 -20.06 7.26 -13.28
CA ALA A 192 -19.40 6.10 -13.88
C ALA A 192 -18.88 5.10 -12.83
N LEU A 193 -18.13 5.57 -11.82
CA LEU A 193 -17.61 4.73 -10.74
C LEU A 193 -18.74 4.14 -9.88
N GLN A 194 -19.80 4.91 -9.61
CA GLN A 194 -20.99 4.43 -8.90
C GLN A 194 -21.64 3.26 -9.64
N ARG A 195 -21.94 3.43 -10.94
CA ARG A 195 -22.55 2.36 -11.76
C ARG A 195 -21.65 1.13 -11.86
N LEU A 196 -20.36 1.33 -12.06
CA LEU A 196 -19.36 0.27 -12.13
C LEU A 196 -19.32 -0.55 -10.83
N SER A 197 -19.35 0.12 -9.68
CA SER A 197 -19.41 -0.56 -8.37
C SER A 197 -20.72 -1.32 -8.15
N ALA A 198 -21.86 -0.74 -8.57
CA ALA A 198 -23.16 -1.39 -8.46
C ALA A 198 -23.25 -2.64 -9.35
N GLU A 199 -22.72 -2.57 -10.57
CA GLU A 199 -22.74 -3.67 -11.52
C GLU A 199 -21.74 -4.77 -11.14
N ALA A 200 -20.58 -4.43 -10.61
CA ALA A 200 -19.66 -5.40 -10.01
C ALA A 200 -20.33 -6.17 -8.86
N ARG A 201 -21.07 -5.47 -7.98
CA ARG A 201 -21.85 -6.10 -6.90
C ARG A 201 -22.97 -6.99 -7.41
N ALA A 202 -23.75 -6.51 -8.38
CA ALA A 202 -24.83 -7.30 -8.98
C ALA A 202 -24.29 -8.61 -9.59
N ARG A 203 -23.11 -8.55 -10.23
CA ARG A 203 -22.42 -9.75 -10.72
C ARG A 203 -21.93 -10.65 -9.60
N LEU A 204 -21.32 -10.11 -8.56
CA LEU A 204 -20.90 -10.88 -7.37
C LEU A 204 -22.06 -11.65 -6.73
N VAL A 205 -23.26 -11.05 -6.68
CA VAL A 205 -24.48 -11.70 -6.17
C VAL A 205 -25.04 -12.74 -7.15
N ALA A 206 -24.98 -12.48 -8.45
CA ALA A 206 -25.52 -13.37 -9.48
C ALA A 206 -24.65 -14.61 -9.75
N THR A 207 -23.33 -14.50 -9.60
CA THR A 207 -22.42 -15.65 -9.73
C THR A 207 -22.32 -16.38 -8.40
N SER A 208 -22.91 -17.58 -8.28
CA SER A 208 -22.76 -18.47 -7.12
C SER A 208 -21.34 -19.05 -6.92
N ALA A 209 -20.31 -18.57 -7.63
CA ALA A 209 -18.94 -19.08 -7.51
C ALA A 209 -17.87 -18.11 -8.04
N ALA A 210 -17.27 -17.35 -7.12
CA ALA A 210 -15.82 -17.31 -6.92
C ALA A 210 -15.57 -16.81 -5.50
N PRO A 211 -14.82 -17.53 -4.64
CA PRO A 211 -14.59 -17.07 -3.28
C PRO A 211 -13.82 -15.75 -3.33
N CYS A 212 -14.45 -14.67 -2.86
CA CYS A 212 -13.80 -13.39 -2.67
C CYS A 212 -12.59 -13.61 -1.78
N LYS A 213 -11.40 -13.30 -2.28
CA LYS A 213 -10.18 -13.76 -1.62
C LYS A 213 -9.75 -12.85 -0.47
N LEU A 214 -10.14 -11.57 -0.49
CA LEU A 214 -9.97 -10.64 0.63
C LEU A 214 -11.23 -10.63 1.51
N LEU A 215 -11.42 -11.73 2.26
CA LEU A 215 -12.66 -12.01 3.01
C LEU A 215 -13.00 -10.98 4.09
N ASN A 216 -11.99 -10.32 4.67
CA ASN A 216 -12.17 -9.37 5.77
C ASN A 216 -11.99 -7.91 5.35
N LEU A 217 -11.88 -7.63 4.04
CA LEU A 217 -11.69 -6.28 3.55
C LEU A 217 -12.93 -5.43 3.82
N ARG A 218 -12.76 -4.38 4.62
CA ARG A 218 -13.81 -3.42 4.97
C ARG A 218 -13.63 -2.10 4.23
N GLU A 219 -12.39 -1.73 3.95
CA GLU A 219 -12.06 -0.45 3.34
C GLU A 219 -11.08 -0.61 2.18
N LEU A 220 -11.47 -0.09 1.01
CA LEU A 220 -10.62 -0.01 -0.18
C LEU A 220 -10.42 1.46 -0.55
N GLN A 221 -9.18 1.90 -0.62
CA GLN A 221 -8.81 3.24 -1.06
C GLN A 221 -8.01 3.15 -2.38
N LEU A 222 -8.44 3.89 -3.39
CA LEU A 222 -7.86 3.88 -4.72
C LEU A 222 -7.31 5.26 -5.05
N LEU A 223 -5.98 5.35 -5.22
CA LEU A 223 -5.27 6.58 -5.57
C LEU A 223 -5.05 6.65 -7.09
N MET A 224 -5.94 7.34 -7.80
CA MET A 224 -5.94 7.47 -9.25
C MET A 224 -5.10 8.67 -9.69
N PHE A 225 -3.97 8.40 -10.34
CA PHE A 225 -3.16 9.44 -11.00
C PHE A 225 -3.78 9.96 -12.30
N ALA A 226 -4.63 9.15 -12.92
CA ALA A 226 -5.42 9.47 -14.10
C ALA A 226 -6.69 8.60 -14.06
N LEU A 227 -7.77 9.09 -14.69
CA LEU A 227 -8.98 8.29 -14.95
C LEU A 227 -9.07 8.04 -16.44
N GLU A 228 -8.47 6.94 -16.88
CA GLU A 228 -8.57 6.41 -18.25
C GLU A 228 -9.54 5.21 -18.28
N ILE A 229 -10.05 4.87 -19.47
CA ILE A 229 -10.92 3.68 -19.66
C ILE A 229 -10.24 2.42 -19.11
N ASP A 230 -8.94 2.27 -19.35
CA ASP A 230 -8.15 1.14 -18.86
C ASP A 230 -8.18 1.05 -17.33
N ASN A 231 -8.08 2.20 -16.63
CA ASN A 231 -8.14 2.22 -15.17
C ASN A 231 -9.51 1.79 -14.64
N MET A 232 -10.59 2.15 -15.33
CA MET A 232 -11.94 1.73 -14.93
C MET A 232 -12.13 0.22 -15.11
N ASN A 233 -11.62 -0.36 -16.20
CA ASN A 233 -11.64 -1.80 -16.40
C ASN A 233 -10.83 -2.53 -15.31
N ASP A 234 -9.65 -2.01 -14.95
CA ASP A 234 -8.82 -2.55 -13.86
C ASP A 234 -9.55 -2.53 -12.51
N ILE A 235 -10.22 -1.42 -12.18
CA ILE A 235 -11.03 -1.28 -10.96
C ILE A 235 -12.17 -2.30 -10.94
N TYR A 236 -12.91 -2.44 -12.06
CA TYR A 236 -14.00 -3.40 -12.15
C TYR A 236 -13.52 -4.84 -11.96
N CYS A 237 -12.44 -5.22 -12.64
CA CYS A 237 -11.83 -6.53 -12.49
C CYS A 237 -11.40 -6.78 -11.04
N PHE A 238 -10.82 -5.76 -10.38
CA PHE A 238 -10.44 -5.85 -8.98
C PHE A 238 -11.64 -6.07 -8.05
N LEU A 239 -12.70 -5.27 -8.22
CA LEU A 239 -13.91 -5.37 -7.40
C LEU A 239 -14.55 -6.75 -7.53
N VAL A 240 -14.71 -7.27 -8.76
CA VAL A 240 -15.29 -8.59 -9.01
C VAL A 240 -14.42 -9.74 -8.49
N THR A 241 -13.08 -9.61 -8.57
CA THR A 241 -12.16 -10.71 -8.21
C THR A 241 -11.82 -10.75 -6.72
N CYS A 242 -11.67 -9.58 -6.10
CA CYS A 242 -11.05 -9.45 -4.78
C CYS A 242 -12.01 -8.98 -3.69
N CYS A 243 -13.09 -8.26 -4.02
CA CYS A 243 -13.93 -7.63 -3.01
C CYS A 243 -15.12 -8.52 -2.64
N GLY A 244 -15.22 -8.84 -1.36
CA GLY A 244 -16.35 -9.57 -0.77
C GLY A 244 -17.53 -8.67 -0.38
N PRO A 245 -18.63 -9.29 0.08
CA PRO A 245 -19.84 -8.58 0.54
C PRO A 245 -19.60 -7.72 1.79
N ARG A 246 -18.43 -7.83 2.44
CA ARG A 246 -18.07 -7.10 3.67
C ARG A 246 -17.41 -5.73 3.42
N LEU A 247 -17.24 -5.31 2.17
CA LEU A 247 -16.68 -4.00 1.86
C LEU A 247 -17.65 -2.89 2.28
N GLU A 248 -17.31 -2.17 3.35
CA GLU A 248 -18.11 -1.09 3.94
C GLU A 248 -17.75 0.27 3.33
N ARG A 249 -16.51 0.45 2.89
CA ARG A 249 -16.01 1.75 2.44
C ARG A 249 -15.16 1.59 1.18
N LEU A 250 -15.50 2.38 0.18
CA LEU A 250 -14.68 2.59 -1.00
C LEU A 250 -14.25 4.06 -0.98
N PHE A 251 -13.01 4.34 -1.32
CA PHE A 251 -12.52 5.68 -1.52
C PHE A 251 -11.82 5.71 -2.86
N VAL A 252 -12.16 6.67 -3.72
CA VAL A 252 -11.44 6.88 -4.97
C VAL A 252 -10.97 8.33 -4.97
N GLN A 253 -9.67 8.51 -4.78
CA GLN A 253 -9.01 9.80 -4.89
C GLN A 253 -8.52 9.96 -6.32
N VAL A 254 -8.91 11.04 -6.99
CA VAL A 254 -8.48 11.35 -8.35
C VAL A 254 -7.59 12.58 -8.30
N ASN A 255 -6.31 12.42 -8.61
CA ASN A 255 -5.40 13.55 -8.72
C ASN A 255 -5.53 14.17 -10.11
N THR A 256 -6.44 15.12 -10.28
CA THR A 256 -6.44 15.98 -11.47
C THR A 256 -5.35 17.04 -11.30
N SER A 257 -4.64 17.38 -12.37
CA SER A 257 -3.55 18.38 -12.42
C SER A 257 -3.96 19.80 -11.99
N CYS A 258 -5.19 19.98 -11.48
CA CYS A 258 -5.74 21.20 -10.94
C CYS A 258 -5.79 21.09 -9.41
N CYS A 259 -5.01 21.92 -8.73
CA CYS A 259 -4.76 21.95 -7.29
C CYS A 259 -5.97 22.22 -6.37
N ILE A 260 -7.23 21.89 -6.74
CA ILE A 260 -8.42 22.32 -5.98
C ILE A 260 -9.42 21.21 -5.67
N PHE A 261 -9.33 20.01 -6.27
CA PHE A 261 -10.30 18.96 -5.97
C PHE A 261 -9.68 17.76 -5.28
N HIS A 262 -9.52 17.86 -3.96
CA HIS A 262 -9.53 16.69 -3.10
C HIS A 262 -10.99 16.17 -3.08
N CYS A 263 -11.42 15.55 -4.17
CA CYS A 263 -12.66 14.79 -4.15
C CYS A 263 -12.37 13.52 -3.32
N MET A 264 -12.38 13.66 -1.99
CA MET A 264 -12.58 12.52 -1.12
C MET A 264 -14.03 12.11 -1.34
N MET A 265 -14.24 11.27 -2.36
CA MET A 265 -15.46 10.50 -2.43
C MET A 265 -15.36 9.48 -1.29
N THR A 266 -15.79 9.90 -0.10
CA THR A 266 -16.16 8.98 0.96
C THR A 266 -17.38 8.24 0.44
N PHE A 267 -17.17 7.08 -0.20
CA PHE A 267 -18.27 6.14 -0.29
C PHE A 267 -18.42 5.55 1.10
N VAL A 268 -19.19 6.25 1.94
CA VAL A 268 -19.92 5.56 3.00
C VAL A 268 -20.80 4.58 2.22
N CYS A 269 -20.61 3.26 2.35
CA CYS A 269 -21.74 2.37 2.16
C CYS A 269 -22.76 2.86 3.17
N VAL A 270 -23.64 3.76 2.74
CA VAL A 270 -24.81 4.12 3.51
C VAL A 270 -25.59 2.83 3.57
N HIS A 271 -25.53 2.22 4.76
CA HIS A 271 -26.29 1.05 5.15
C HIS A 271 -27.72 1.12 4.63
N CYS A 272 -28.13 0.07 3.90
CA CYS A 272 -29.24 -0.84 4.18
C CYS A 272 -29.76 -1.44 2.88
#